data_AF-A0A2S9FJU9-F1
#
_entry.id   AF-A0A2S9FJU9-F1
#
_cell.length_a   1.000
_cell.length_b   1.000
_cell.length_c   1.000
_cell.angle_alpha   90.00
_cell.angle_beta   90.00
_cell.angle_gamma   90.00
#
_symmetry.space_group_name_H-M   'P 1'
#
loop_
_entity.id
_entity.type
_entity.pdbx_description
1 polymer ?
#
loop_
_entity_poly.entity_id
_entity_poly.type
_entity_poly.pdbx_seq_one_letter_code
_entity_poly.pdbx_strand_id
1 'polypeptide(L)'
;ELARAIRHLAETAAPYGTYNVTGSGTVCSWADVARRTFALAGHDPDRVSGVSTAAYFAKATAPIAPRPMFGALDLTKIESTGFVPADADETLAKYVRSEARETQRA
;
A
#
# COMPACT_ATOMS: atom_id res chain seq x y z
N GLU A 1 -6.53 -7.74 -3.51
CA GLU A 1 -5.59 -8.42 -2.60
C GLU A 1 -6.24 -9.04 -1.38
N LEU A 2 -6.74 -8.26 -0.41
CA LEU A 2 -7.32 -8.78 0.83
C LEU A 2 -8.41 -9.85 0.61
N ALA A 3 -9.36 -9.59 -0.28
CA ALA A 3 -10.41 -10.56 -0.63
C ALA A 3 -9.85 -11.87 -1.24
N ARG A 4 -8.74 -11.81 -1.99
CA ARG A 4 -8.08 -13.01 -2.54
C ARG A 4 -7.43 -13.82 -1.43
N ALA A 5 -6.77 -13.16 -0.49
CA ALA A 5 -6.16 -13.84 0.67
C ALA A 5 -7.21 -14.49 1.57
N ILE A 6 -8.32 -13.79 1.85
CA ILE A 6 -9.44 -14.36 2.64
C ILE A 6 -9.99 -15.62 1.96
N ARG A 7 -10.26 -15.54 0.65
CA ARG A 7 -10.76 -16.67 -0.11
C ARG A 7 -9.74 -17.83 -0.12
N HIS A 8 -8.47 -17.55 -0.35
CA HIS A 8 -7.39 -18.55 -0.30
C HIS A 8 -7.39 -19.29 1.04
N LEU A 9 -7.35 -18.57 2.16
CA LEU A 9 -7.32 -19.18 3.50
C LEU A 9 -8.55 -20.07 3.75
N ALA A 10 -9.73 -19.64 3.28
CA ALA A 10 -10.96 -20.40 3.40
C ALA A 10 -10.98 -21.65 2.51
N GLU A 11 -10.59 -21.53 1.24
CA GLU A 11 -10.60 -22.62 0.25
C GLU A 11 -9.55 -23.68 0.52
N THR A 12 -8.36 -23.29 1.01
CA THR A 12 -7.28 -24.23 1.34
C THR A 12 -7.39 -24.80 2.75
N ALA A 13 -8.40 -24.40 3.53
CA ALA A 13 -8.54 -24.73 4.94
C ALA A 13 -7.23 -24.53 5.73
N ALA A 14 -6.57 -23.38 5.52
CA ALA A 14 -5.31 -23.07 6.18
C ALA A 14 -5.47 -23.07 7.72
N PRO A 15 -4.42 -23.39 8.50
CA PRO A 15 -4.52 -23.38 9.96
C PRO A 15 -5.07 -22.07 10.51
N TYR A 16 -6.01 -22.14 11.44
CA TYR A 16 -6.61 -20.94 12.02
C TYR A 16 -5.58 -20.07 12.74
N GLY A 17 -5.85 -18.76 12.79
CA GLY A 17 -5.06 -17.78 13.53
C GLY A 17 -4.91 -16.47 12.76
N THR A 18 -3.93 -15.67 13.18
CA THR A 18 -3.68 -14.33 12.60
C THR A 18 -2.71 -14.40 11.43
N TYR A 19 -3.04 -13.71 10.33
CA TYR A 19 -2.21 -13.59 9.13
C TYR A 19 -2.05 -12.11 8.77
N ASN A 20 -0.82 -11.69 8.49
CA ASN A 20 -0.57 -10.37 7.90
C ASN A 20 -0.82 -10.44 6.39
N VAL A 21 -1.49 -9.45 5.83
CA VAL A 21 -1.76 -9.38 4.38
C VAL A 21 -1.62 -7.95 3.89
N THR A 22 -0.64 -7.73 3.01
CA THR A 22 -0.43 -6.50 2.22
C THR A 22 -0.08 -6.89 0.78
N GLY A 23 0.21 -5.90 -0.09
CA GLY A 23 0.98 -6.19 -1.31
C GLY A 23 2.42 -6.57 -0.96
N SER A 24 3.07 -7.35 -1.83
CA SER A 24 4.50 -7.67 -1.77
C SER A 24 5.33 -6.60 -2.49
N GLY A 25 6.64 -6.80 -2.57
CA GLY A 25 7.56 -5.90 -3.27
C GLY A 25 8.37 -5.01 -2.32
N THR A 26 8.98 -3.97 -2.89
CA THR A 26 9.83 -3.04 -2.13
C THR A 26 9.02 -2.23 -1.12
N VAL A 27 9.53 -2.12 0.11
CA VAL A 27 8.95 -1.24 1.13
C VAL A 27 9.18 0.22 0.73
N CYS A 28 8.10 1.00 0.71
CA CYS A 28 8.11 2.39 0.27
C CYS A 28 7.58 3.32 1.35
N SER A 29 8.01 4.58 1.33
CA SER A 29 7.40 5.63 2.14
C SER A 29 6.11 6.17 1.50
N TRP A 30 5.30 6.90 2.27
CA TRP A 30 4.13 7.60 1.72
C TRP A 30 4.50 8.61 0.62
N ALA A 31 5.65 9.26 0.72
CA ALA A 31 6.12 10.19 -0.30
C ALA A 31 6.45 9.45 -1.62
N ASP A 32 6.99 8.23 -1.54
CA ASP A 32 7.31 7.43 -2.71
C ASP A 32 6.04 6.93 -3.40
N VAL A 33 5.03 6.47 -2.63
CA VAL A 33 3.72 6.10 -3.16
C VAL A 33 3.05 7.29 -3.87
N ALA A 34 3.14 8.50 -3.29
CA ALA A 34 2.59 9.70 -3.90
C ALA A 34 3.31 10.08 -5.21
N ARG A 35 4.65 10.09 -5.23
CA ARG A 35 5.43 10.32 -6.47
C ARG A 35 5.09 9.31 -7.55
N ARG A 36 5.02 8.03 -7.18
CA ARG A 36 4.68 6.96 -8.11
C ARG A 36 3.29 7.14 -8.70
N THR A 37 2.32 7.53 -7.87
CA THR A 37 0.96 7.84 -8.31
C THR A 37 0.91 9.01 -9.29
N PHE A 38 1.65 10.10 -9.02
CA PHE A 38 1.76 11.25 -9.92
C PHE A 38 2.33 10.85 -11.28
N ALA A 39 3.44 10.11 -11.29
CA ALA A 39 4.05 9.63 -12.51
C ALA A 39 3.09 8.72 -13.32
N LEU A 40 2.39 7.80 -12.64
CA LEU A 40 1.42 6.89 -13.28
C LEU A 40 0.21 7.62 -13.85
N ALA A 41 -0.20 8.74 -13.25
CA ALA A 41 -1.27 9.59 -13.73
C ALA A 41 -0.84 10.56 -14.84
N GLY A 42 0.42 10.54 -15.27
CA GLY A 42 0.97 11.42 -16.31
C GLY A 42 1.36 12.81 -15.81
N HIS A 43 1.55 12.98 -14.50
CA HIS A 43 2.04 14.20 -13.89
C HIS A 43 3.52 14.11 -13.53
N ASP A 44 4.18 15.26 -13.43
CA ASP A 44 5.53 15.37 -12.92
C ASP A 44 5.61 14.92 -11.45
N PRO A 45 6.37 13.85 -11.12
CA PRO A 45 6.53 13.37 -9.75
C PRO A 45 7.30 14.35 -8.84
N ASP A 46 8.12 15.26 -9.39
CA ASP A 46 8.92 16.21 -8.60
C ASP A 46 8.06 17.30 -7.95
N ARG A 47 6.77 17.37 -8.33
CA ARG A 47 5.75 18.15 -7.60
C ARG A 47 5.49 17.62 -6.19
N VAL A 48 5.96 16.42 -5.85
CA VAL A 48 5.80 15.80 -4.53
C VAL A 48 7.12 15.87 -3.74
N SER A 49 7.13 16.71 -2.72
CA SER A 49 8.23 16.81 -1.75
C SER A 49 7.98 15.94 -0.52
N GLY A 50 9.00 15.21 -0.08
CA GLY A 50 8.96 14.48 1.20
C GLY A 50 9.02 15.44 2.40
N VAL A 51 8.35 15.07 3.49
CA VAL A 51 8.39 15.78 4.77
C VAL A 51 8.49 14.77 5.91
N SER A 52 9.26 15.07 6.95
CA SER A 52 9.33 14.21 8.14
C SER A 52 8.09 14.39 9.01
N THR A 53 7.70 13.35 9.74
CA THR A 53 6.58 13.40 10.70
C THR A 53 6.76 14.55 11.71
N ALA A 54 7.99 14.75 12.21
CA ALA A 54 8.29 15.83 13.15
C ALA A 54 8.08 17.22 12.54
N ALA A 55 8.54 17.43 11.29
CA ALA A 55 8.35 18.70 10.59
C ALA A 55 6.88 18.95 10.27
N TYR A 56 6.15 17.91 9.81
CA TYR A 56 4.73 18.00 9.48
C TYR A 56 3.88 18.43 10.68
N PHE A 57 4.22 17.94 11.88
CA PHE A 57 3.47 18.20 13.11
C PHE A 57 4.05 19.32 13.99
N ALA A 58 5.08 20.03 13.55
CA ALA A 58 5.76 21.07 14.35
C ALA A 58 4.85 22.20 14.86
N LYS A 59 3.71 22.44 14.19
CA LYS A 59 2.74 23.51 14.51
C LYS A 59 1.39 22.97 14.98
N ALA A 60 1.27 21.68 15.26
CA ALA A 60 0.00 21.11 15.69
C ALA A 60 -0.40 21.64 17.08
N THR A 61 -1.60 22.20 17.18
CA THR A 61 -2.17 22.74 18.41
C THR A 61 -3.12 21.77 19.12
N ALA A 62 -3.43 20.64 18.47
CA ALA A 62 -4.28 19.58 19.00
C ALA A 62 -3.49 18.28 19.14
N PRO A 63 -3.93 17.35 20.02
CA PRO A 63 -3.29 16.04 20.16
C PRO A 63 -3.24 15.27 18.83
N ILE A 64 -2.11 14.64 18.56
CA ILE A 64 -1.88 13.82 17.37
C ILE A 64 -1.79 12.36 17.80
N ALA A 65 -2.54 11.50 17.11
CA ALA A 65 -2.39 10.06 17.28
C ALA A 65 -1.00 9.62 16.77
N PRO A 66 -0.17 8.98 17.61
CA PRO A 66 1.17 8.56 17.20
C PRO A 66 1.07 7.60 16.00
N ARG A 67 1.98 7.77 15.05
CA ARG A 67 2.12 6.89 13.88
C ARG A 67 3.40 6.08 14.03
N PRO A 68 3.36 4.76 13.79
CA PRO A 68 4.59 3.98 13.77
C PRO A 68 5.50 4.49 12.65
N MET A 69 6.81 4.53 12.91
CA MET A 69 7.80 4.92 11.91
C MET A 69 7.89 3.90 10.77
N PHE A 70 7.68 2.62 11.08
CA PHE A 70 7.66 1.51 10.14
C PHE A 70 6.38 0.70 10.32
N GLY A 71 5.71 0.38 9.20
CA GLY A 71 4.47 -0.41 9.19
C GLY A 71 4.50 -1.58 8.20
N ALA A 72 5.67 -1.94 7.67
CA ALA A 72 5.82 -3.12 6.84
C ALA A 72 5.53 -4.37 7.68
N LEU A 73 4.70 -5.27 7.15
CA LEU A 73 4.29 -6.48 7.84
C LEU A 73 5.00 -7.69 7.25
N ASP A 74 5.41 -8.62 8.10
CA ASP A 74 5.98 -9.90 7.67
C ASP A 74 4.90 -10.79 7.04
N LEU A 75 5.08 -11.16 5.77
CA LEU A 75 4.15 -11.97 4.98
C LEU A 75 4.48 -13.47 5.00
N THR A 76 5.57 -13.88 5.67
CA THR A 76 6.07 -15.26 5.66
C THR A 76 4.97 -16.29 5.99
N LYS A 77 4.11 -15.99 6.97
CA LYS A 77 3.05 -16.93 7.38
C LYS A 77 1.96 -17.12 6.32
N ILE A 78 1.57 -16.06 5.60
CA ILE A 78 0.56 -16.22 4.55
C ILE A 78 1.19 -16.89 3.32
N GLU A 79 2.44 -16.58 3.02
CA GLU A 79 3.21 -17.19 1.94
C GLU A 79 3.45 -18.69 2.15
N SER A 80 3.68 -19.12 3.40
CA SER A 80 3.83 -20.54 3.73
C SER A 80 2.56 -21.36 3.51
N THR A 81 1.40 -20.73 3.29
CA THR A 81 0.15 -21.41 2.89
C THR A 81 0.03 -21.60 1.37
N GLY A 82 1.04 -21.18 0.60
CA GLY A 82 1.01 -21.18 -0.87
C GLY A 82 0.36 -19.94 -1.48
N PHE A 83 -0.05 -18.95 -0.66
CA PHE A 83 -0.55 -17.68 -1.18
C PHE A 83 0.61 -16.82 -1.68
N VAL A 84 0.50 -16.29 -2.90
CA VAL A 84 1.46 -15.32 -3.44
C VAL A 84 0.80 -13.93 -3.44
N PRO A 85 1.25 -13.00 -2.56
CA PRO A 85 0.78 -11.62 -2.60
C PRO A 85 1.20 -10.94 -3.90
N ALA A 86 0.32 -10.12 -4.49
CA ALA A 86 0.67 -9.38 -5.69
C ALA A 86 1.62 -8.23 -5.35
N ASP A 87 2.49 -7.88 -6.29
CA ASP A 87 3.40 -6.75 -6.16
C ASP A 87 2.61 -5.43 -5.99
N ALA A 88 3.01 -4.65 -5.00
CA ALA A 88 2.32 -3.42 -4.64
C ALA A 88 2.42 -2.34 -5.73
N ASP A 89 3.55 -2.23 -6.44
CA ASP A 89 3.71 -1.25 -7.51
C ASP A 89 2.89 -1.63 -8.74
N GLU A 90 2.89 -2.90 -9.11
CA GLU A 90 2.07 -3.40 -10.23
C GLU A 90 0.58 -3.19 -9.99
N THR A 91 0.12 -3.49 -8.78
CA THR A 91 -1.29 -3.29 -8.40
C THR A 91 -1.68 -1.82 -8.32
N LEU A 92 -0.80 -0.95 -7.80
CA LEU A 92 -0.98 0.51 -7.83
C LEU A 92 -1.08 1.02 -9.28
N ALA A 93 -0.16 0.60 -10.15
CA ALA A 93 -0.15 0.98 -11.55
C ALA A 93 -1.42 0.55 -12.28
N LYS A 94 -1.92 -0.66 -12.01
CA LYS A 94 -3.19 -1.14 -12.55
C LYS A 94 -4.37 -0.30 -12.06
N TYR A 95 -4.39 0.02 -10.77
CA TYR A 95 -5.45 0.81 -10.15
C TYR A 95 -5.51 2.22 -10.74
N VAL A 96 -4.40 2.97 -10.72
CA VAL A 96 -4.33 4.34 -11.25
C VAL A 96 -4.74 4.41 -12.73
N ARG A 97 -4.31 3.45 -13.55
CA ARG A 97 -4.74 3.36 -14.96
C ARG A 97 -6.25 3.12 -15.11
N SER A 98 -6.88 2.41 -14.18
CA SER A 98 -8.33 2.23 -14.17
C SER A 98 -9.04 3.55 -13.90
N GLU A 99 -8.67 4.21 -12.81
CA GLU A 99 -9.26 5.48 -12.37
C GLU A 99 -9.09 6.59 -13.43
N ALA A 100 -7.92 6.66 -14.07
CA ALA A 100 -7.66 7.63 -15.13
C ALA A 100 -8.56 7.42 -16.36
N ARG A 101 -8.82 6.16 -16.74
CA ARG A 101 -9.74 5.84 -17.85
C ARG A 101 -11.19 6.14 -17.51
N GLU A 102 -11.60 5.91 -16.26
CA GLU A 102 -12.95 6.23 -15.79
C GLU A 102 -13.17 7.75 -15.79
N THR A 103 -12.20 8.52 -15.31
CA THR A 103 -12.24 9.99 -15.33
C THR A 103 -12.32 10.55 -16.76
N GLN A 104 -11.66 9.93 -17.74
CA GLN A 104 -11.73 10.33 -19.15
C GLN A 104 -13.08 10.02 -19.82
N ARG A 105 -13.88 9.13 -19.22
CA ARG A 105 -15.19 8.71 -19.75
C ARG A 105 -16.35 9.46 -19.12
N ALA A 106 -16.15 10.08 -17.96
CA ALA A 106 -17.12 10.91 -17.25
C ALA A 106 -17.12 12.34 -17.82
#